data_AF-A0A7V9CZC4-F1
#
_entry.id   AF-A0A7V9CZC4-F1
#
_cell.length_a   1.000
_cell.length_b   1.000
_cell.length_c   1.000
_cell.angle_alpha   90.00
_cell.angle_beta   90.00
_cell.angle_gamma   90.00
#
_symmetry.space_group_name_H-M   'P 1'
#
loop_
_entity.id
_entity.type
_entity.pdbx_description
1 polymer ?
#
loop_
_entity_poly.entity_id
_entity_poly.type
_entity_poly.pdbx_seq_one_letter_code
_entity_poly.pdbx_strand_id
1 'polypeptide(L)'
;ALRAKGLVELTIGVGACFGGDIDCVNVYSALSLARARGAEAVVCAIGSGIVGTGTPVGHGGMAAVEVLNAAAAMGGSPVLAVRTSETDLRERHHGVSHHAEAVLRLCAAEVGVAGDGVDASGWREACRDLPLSYMGRGPDDDPSFFAAAYAAGLLARSLTG
;
A
#
# COMPACT_ATOMS: atom_id res chain seq x y z
N ALA A 1 -5.86 -16.46 7.69
CA ALA A 1 -6.58 -16.53 6.40
C ALA A 1 -5.64 -16.48 5.19
N LEU A 2 -4.90 -15.38 4.96
CA LEU A 2 -4.05 -15.23 3.75
C LEU A 2 -2.92 -16.28 3.64
N ARG A 3 -2.24 -16.60 4.75
CA ARG A 3 -1.23 -17.68 4.80
C ARG A 3 -1.80 -19.04 4.42
N ALA A 4 -2.98 -19.37 4.95
CA ALA A 4 -3.66 -20.64 4.63
C ALA A 4 -4.07 -20.74 3.15
N LYS A 5 -4.17 -19.61 2.45
CA LYS A 5 -4.44 -19.52 1.01
C LYS A 5 -3.18 -19.44 0.16
N GLY A 6 -1.99 -19.45 0.76
CA GLY A 6 -0.71 -19.31 0.05
C GLY A 6 -0.47 -17.93 -0.56
N LEU A 7 -1.25 -16.91 -0.16
CA LEU A 7 -1.13 -15.55 -0.71
C LEU A 7 -0.04 -14.71 -0.02
N VAL A 8 0.37 -15.11 1.18
CA VAL A 8 1.44 -14.47 1.95
C VAL A 8 2.29 -15.56 2.57
N GLU A 9 3.57 -15.61 2.20
CA GLU A 9 4.54 -16.57 2.74
C GLU A 9 5.39 -15.96 3.87
N LEU A 10 5.78 -14.69 3.75
CA LEU A 10 6.68 -14.01 4.66
C LEU A 10 6.14 -12.62 5.03
N THR A 11 6.31 -12.25 6.29
CA THR A 11 6.04 -10.91 6.82
C THR A 11 7.31 -10.37 7.46
N ILE A 12 7.65 -9.12 7.11
CA ILE A 12 8.85 -8.45 7.62
C ILE A 12 8.43 -7.20 8.39
N GLY A 13 8.75 -7.12 9.68
CA GLY A 13 8.55 -5.92 10.48
C GLY A 13 9.64 -4.89 10.19
N VAL A 14 9.27 -3.61 10.15
CA VAL A 14 10.18 -2.49 9.92
C VAL A 14 9.78 -1.28 10.77
N GLY A 15 10.76 -0.63 11.39
CA GLY A 15 10.55 0.61 12.14
C GLY A 15 9.58 0.40 13.31
N ALA A 16 8.45 1.13 13.28
CA ALA A 16 7.42 1.00 14.31
C ALA A 16 6.54 -0.26 14.17
N CYS A 17 6.68 -1.01 13.08
CA CYS A 17 6.00 -2.29 12.87
C CYS A 17 6.91 -3.43 13.34
N PHE A 18 6.50 -4.19 14.35
CA PHE A 18 7.25 -5.32 14.91
C PHE A 18 6.37 -6.56 14.99
N GLY A 19 7.00 -7.73 15.15
CA GLY A 19 6.29 -9.02 15.21
C GLY A 19 5.99 -9.60 13.84
N GLY A 20 6.79 -9.24 12.82
CA GLY A 20 6.87 -10.05 11.60
C GLY A 20 7.51 -11.40 11.87
N ASP A 21 7.55 -12.28 10.87
CA ASP A 21 8.36 -13.51 10.98
C ASP A 21 9.85 -13.17 11.15
N ILE A 22 10.26 -12.05 10.56
CA ILE A 22 11.57 -11.43 10.69
C ILE A 22 11.37 -9.93 10.91
N ASP A 23 12.07 -9.35 11.88
CA ASP A 23 12.09 -7.91 12.08
C ASP A 23 13.41 -7.33 11.55
N CYS A 24 13.31 -6.24 10.80
CA CYS A 24 14.41 -5.54 10.15
C CYS A 24 14.54 -4.11 10.70
N VAL A 25 15.77 -3.63 10.78
CA VAL A 25 16.06 -2.31 11.37
C VAL A 25 15.47 -1.17 10.54
N ASN A 26 15.47 -1.31 9.21
CA ASN A 26 14.95 -0.31 8.28
C ASN A 26 14.42 -0.96 6.99
N VAL A 27 13.76 -0.14 6.16
CA VAL A 27 13.14 -0.63 4.92
C VAL A 27 14.17 -1.20 3.94
N TYR A 28 15.38 -0.65 3.86
CA TYR A 28 16.41 -1.14 2.95
C TYR A 28 16.83 -2.57 3.28
N SER A 29 17.00 -2.89 4.57
CA SER A 29 17.31 -4.25 5.02
C SER A 29 16.15 -5.22 4.74
N ALA A 30 14.90 -4.77 4.91
CA ALA A 30 13.73 -5.58 4.61
C ALA A 30 13.58 -5.86 3.10
N LEU A 31 13.75 -4.85 2.24
CA LEU A 31 13.71 -5.01 0.79
C LEU A 31 14.88 -5.88 0.27
N SER A 32 16.07 -5.74 0.87
CA SER A 32 17.22 -6.59 0.56
C SER A 32 16.93 -8.06 0.89
N LEU A 33 16.34 -8.31 2.06
CA LEU A 33 15.92 -9.65 2.48
C LEU A 33 14.85 -10.22 1.55
N ALA A 34 13.82 -9.43 1.20
CA ALA A 34 12.78 -9.85 0.27
C ALA A 34 13.36 -10.24 -1.10
N ARG A 35 14.26 -9.42 -1.64
CA ARG A 35 14.97 -9.71 -2.89
C ARG A 35 15.83 -10.98 -2.78
N ALA A 36 16.57 -11.16 -1.69
CA ALA A 36 17.38 -12.36 -1.45
C ALA A 36 16.54 -13.64 -1.34
N ARG A 37 15.26 -13.52 -0.96
CA ARG A 37 14.27 -14.61 -0.95
C ARG A 37 13.60 -14.83 -2.31
N GLY A 38 13.96 -14.08 -3.34
CA GLY A 38 13.40 -14.22 -4.68
C GLY A 38 12.04 -13.54 -4.87
N ALA A 39 11.65 -12.60 -3.99
CA ALA A 39 10.41 -11.87 -4.18
C ALA A 39 10.50 -10.95 -5.42
N GLU A 40 9.57 -11.13 -6.35
CA GLU A 40 9.41 -10.28 -7.54
C GLU A 40 8.61 -9.00 -7.22
N ALA A 41 7.76 -9.06 -6.20
CA ALA A 41 7.00 -7.93 -5.69
C ALA A 41 6.91 -7.97 -4.16
N VAL A 42 6.82 -6.80 -3.53
CA VAL A 42 6.65 -6.65 -2.08
C VAL A 42 5.49 -5.72 -1.80
N VAL A 43 4.50 -6.20 -1.05
CA VAL A 43 3.39 -5.37 -0.58
C VAL A 43 3.77 -4.75 0.75
N CYS A 44 3.85 -3.42 0.79
CA CYS A 44 4.17 -2.68 2.00
C CYS A 44 2.92 -2.00 2.55
N ALA A 45 2.71 -2.10 3.85
CA ALA A 45 1.61 -1.45 4.54
C ALA A 45 2.09 -0.84 5.86
N ILE A 46 1.46 0.25 6.25
CA ILE A 46 1.61 0.82 7.58
C ILE A 46 0.87 -0.05 8.59
N GLY A 47 1.54 -0.39 9.69
CA GLY A 47 0.95 -1.15 10.79
C GLY A 47 -0.18 -0.40 11.48
N SER A 48 -0.93 -1.11 12.34
CA SER A 48 -1.98 -0.51 13.16
C SER A 48 -1.43 0.51 14.17
N GLY A 49 -2.27 1.45 14.60
CA GLY A 49 -1.89 2.42 15.63
C GLY A 49 -1.17 3.66 15.10
N ILE A 50 -1.35 3.99 13.81
CA ILE A 50 -0.83 5.23 13.24
C ILE A 50 -1.35 6.45 14.00
N VAL A 51 -0.43 7.31 14.42
CA VAL A 51 -0.74 8.58 15.07
C VAL A 51 -0.80 9.70 14.05
N GLY A 52 -1.56 10.74 14.35
CA GLY A 52 -1.69 11.94 13.52
C GLY A 52 -1.88 13.17 14.38
N THR A 53 -1.13 14.23 14.09
CA THR A 53 -1.25 15.54 14.77
C THR A 53 -2.19 16.50 14.03
N GLY A 54 -2.79 16.05 12.92
CA GLY A 54 -3.68 16.86 12.08
C GLY A 54 -2.95 17.82 11.12
N THR A 55 -1.62 17.77 11.04
CA THR A 55 -0.84 18.56 10.08
C THR A 55 -0.56 17.77 8.80
N PRO A 56 -0.24 18.43 7.67
CA PRO A 56 -0.06 17.77 6.37
C PRO A 56 0.96 16.63 6.33
N VAL A 57 1.97 16.66 7.21
CA VAL A 57 3.04 15.65 7.28
C VAL A 57 3.17 14.99 8.65
N GLY A 58 2.34 15.40 9.61
CA GLY A 58 2.39 14.92 10.99
C GLY A 58 1.58 13.65 11.21
N HIS A 59 1.65 12.68 10.29
CA HIS A 59 0.89 11.43 10.39
C HIS A 59 1.72 10.19 10.02
N GLY A 60 1.41 9.05 10.63
CA GLY A 60 2.13 7.79 10.39
C GLY A 60 2.12 7.30 8.94
N GLY A 61 1.15 7.73 8.13
CA GLY A 61 1.13 7.47 6.68
C GLY A 61 2.35 8.00 5.92
N MET A 62 3.14 8.92 6.50
CA MET A 62 4.39 9.40 5.89
C MET A 62 5.45 8.31 5.72
N ALA A 63 5.33 7.18 6.43
CA ALA A 63 6.19 6.01 6.23
C ALA A 63 6.15 5.50 4.77
N ALA A 64 5.07 5.76 4.02
CA ALA A 64 5.01 5.44 2.60
C ALA A 64 6.11 6.14 1.78
N VAL A 65 6.48 7.39 2.12
CA VAL A 65 7.55 8.12 1.42
C VAL A 65 8.89 7.41 1.56
N GLU A 66 9.19 6.92 2.76
CA GLU A 66 10.43 6.18 3.02
C GLU A 66 10.51 4.92 2.17
N VAL A 67 9.44 4.13 2.14
CA VAL A 67 9.39 2.88 1.37
C VAL A 67 9.47 3.12 -0.13
N LEU A 68 8.74 4.11 -0.66
CA LEU A 68 8.73 4.42 -2.09
C LEU A 68 10.11 4.89 -2.57
N ASN A 69 10.74 5.80 -1.83
CA ASN A 69 12.09 6.28 -2.15
C ASN A 69 13.13 5.16 -2.01
N ALA A 70 13.04 4.32 -0.98
CA ALA A 70 13.96 3.19 -0.80
C ALA A 70 13.83 2.16 -1.92
N ALA A 71 12.60 1.80 -2.32
CA ALA A 71 12.37 0.89 -3.43
C ALA A 71 12.99 1.40 -4.73
N ALA A 72 12.79 2.68 -5.07
CA ALA A 72 13.42 3.29 -6.24
C ALA A 72 14.95 3.34 -6.14
N ALA A 73 15.49 3.75 -4.99
CA ALA A 73 16.94 3.80 -4.78
C ALA A 73 17.61 2.42 -4.89
N MET A 74 16.86 1.35 -4.62
CA MET A 74 17.29 -0.04 -4.78
C MET A 74 16.96 -0.64 -6.16
N GLY A 75 16.59 0.20 -7.14
CA GLY A 75 16.34 -0.19 -8.52
C GLY A 75 15.02 -0.93 -8.73
N GLY A 76 14.05 -0.77 -7.83
CA GLY A 76 12.68 -1.25 -8.01
C GLY A 76 11.76 -0.21 -8.64
N SER A 77 10.54 -0.61 -8.96
CA SER A 77 9.49 0.26 -9.51
C SER A 77 8.42 0.50 -8.44
N PRO A 78 8.50 1.60 -7.66
CA PRO A 78 7.56 1.85 -6.59
C PRO A 78 6.16 2.18 -7.12
N VAL A 79 5.14 1.56 -6.53
CA VAL A 79 3.72 1.84 -6.81
C VAL A 79 3.04 2.26 -5.52
N LEU A 80 2.29 3.37 -5.55
CA LEU A 80 1.46 3.81 -4.45
C LEU A 80 0.01 3.37 -4.68
N ALA A 81 -0.49 2.51 -3.78
CA ALA A 81 -1.92 2.24 -3.66
C ALA A 81 -2.59 3.43 -2.96
N VAL A 82 -3.25 4.28 -3.75
CA VAL A 82 -3.95 5.45 -3.20
C VAL A 82 -5.22 5.03 -2.48
N ARG A 83 -5.47 5.67 -1.34
CA ARG A 83 -6.76 5.56 -0.67
C ARG A 83 -7.75 6.49 -1.36
N THR A 84 -8.76 5.92 -1.99
CA THR A 84 -9.96 6.61 -2.44
C THR A 84 -11.13 6.21 -1.54
N SER A 85 -12.03 7.16 -1.29
CA SER A 85 -13.28 6.90 -0.59
C SER A 85 -14.32 7.88 -1.08
N GLU A 86 -15.49 7.38 -1.48
CA GLU A 86 -16.64 8.24 -1.82
C GLU A 86 -17.58 8.43 -0.61
N THR A 87 -17.38 7.66 0.46
CA THR A 87 -18.29 7.55 1.61
C THR A 87 -17.70 8.09 2.93
N ASP A 88 -16.46 8.59 2.91
CA ASP A 88 -15.84 9.26 4.07
C ASP A 88 -16.44 10.65 4.27
N LEU A 89 -17.22 10.85 5.34
CA LEU A 89 -17.94 12.11 5.65
C LEU A 89 -17.04 13.35 5.84
N ARG A 90 -15.72 13.19 5.86
CA ARG A 90 -14.77 14.29 5.98
C ARG A 90 -14.43 14.80 4.58
N GLU A 91 -14.85 16.02 4.23
CA GLU A 91 -14.66 16.63 2.91
C GLU A 91 -13.25 16.43 2.31
N ARG A 92 -12.20 16.52 3.13
CA ARG A 92 -10.79 16.30 2.73
C ARG A 92 -10.44 14.86 2.30
N HIS A 93 -11.37 13.93 2.38
CA HIS A 93 -11.18 12.50 2.07
C HIS A 93 -12.04 12.01 0.89
N HIS A 94 -12.76 12.91 0.20
CA HIS A 94 -13.42 12.60 -1.07
C HIS A 94 -12.40 12.65 -2.22
N GLY A 95 -12.35 11.61 -3.05
CA GLY A 95 -11.37 11.50 -4.14
C GLY A 95 -9.98 11.01 -3.68
N VAL A 96 -8.91 11.42 -4.38
CA VAL A 96 -7.52 11.08 -3.97
C VAL A 96 -7.24 11.77 -2.63
N SER A 97 -6.98 10.98 -1.59
CA SER A 97 -6.80 11.52 -0.24
C SER A 97 -5.62 12.52 -0.16
N HIS A 98 -5.81 13.65 0.52
CA HIS A 98 -4.74 14.63 0.82
C HIS A 98 -3.44 14.00 1.39
N HIS A 99 -3.53 12.86 2.08
CA HIS A 99 -2.35 12.10 2.52
C HIS A 99 -1.55 11.49 1.35
N ALA A 100 -2.21 10.99 0.32
CA ALA A 100 -1.54 10.48 -0.88
C ALA A 100 -0.82 11.60 -1.64
N GLU A 101 -1.44 12.79 -1.74
CA GLU A 101 -0.80 13.97 -2.32
C GLU A 101 0.46 14.39 -1.54
N ALA A 102 0.37 14.42 -0.20
CA ALA A 102 1.52 14.74 0.65
C ALA A 102 2.67 13.73 0.47
N VAL A 103 2.35 12.45 0.34
CA VAL A 103 3.32 11.38 0.06
C VAL A 103 3.96 11.60 -1.31
N LEU A 104 3.16 11.75 -2.38
CA LEU A 104 3.66 11.93 -3.74
C LEU A 104 4.54 13.19 -3.87
N ARG A 105 4.13 14.31 -3.26
CA ARG A 105 4.90 15.56 -3.27
C ARG A 105 6.29 15.43 -2.62
N LEU A 106 6.42 14.54 -1.64
CA LEU A 106 7.67 14.35 -0.87
C LEU A 106 8.49 13.15 -1.34
N CYS A 107 7.97 12.34 -2.26
CA CYS A 107 8.76 11.34 -2.94
C CYS A 107 9.75 12.01 -3.89
N ALA A 108 11.02 11.63 -3.78
CA ALA A 108 12.06 12.07 -4.71
C ALA A 108 12.09 11.19 -5.98
N ALA A 109 11.54 9.98 -5.89
CA ALA A 109 11.43 9.04 -6.98
C ALA A 109 10.16 9.25 -7.81
N GLU A 110 10.20 8.79 -9.06
CA GLU A 110 8.99 8.57 -9.85
C GLU A 110 8.20 7.41 -9.24
N VAL A 111 6.93 7.66 -8.91
CA VAL A 111 6.04 6.69 -8.26
C VAL A 111 4.87 6.38 -9.18
N GLY A 112 4.68 5.10 -9.48
CA GLY A 112 3.51 4.63 -10.21
C GLY A 112 2.24 4.82 -9.39
N VAL A 113 1.22 5.43 -9.98
CA VAL A 113 -0.14 5.50 -9.42
C VAL A 113 -1.08 5.00 -10.50
N ALA A 114 -1.95 4.06 -10.15
CA ALA A 114 -2.96 3.58 -11.09
C ALA A 114 -3.91 4.74 -11.44
N GLY A 115 -3.83 5.23 -12.67
CA GLY A 115 -4.72 6.26 -13.21
C GLY A 115 -6.01 5.68 -13.79
N ASP A 116 -6.85 6.56 -14.32
CA ASP A 116 -8.18 6.23 -14.88
C ASP A 116 -8.15 5.21 -16.04
N GLY A 117 -6.98 4.96 -16.63
CA GLY A 117 -6.79 3.97 -17.69
C GLY A 117 -6.62 2.52 -17.21
N VAL A 118 -6.53 2.27 -15.90
CA VAL A 118 -6.44 0.91 -15.35
C VAL A 118 -7.84 0.35 -15.14
N ASP A 119 -8.22 -0.67 -15.91
CA ASP A 119 -9.50 -1.36 -15.74
C ASP A 119 -9.50 -2.20 -14.45
N ALA A 120 -10.06 -1.62 -13.40
CA ALA A 120 -10.23 -2.26 -12.11
C ALA A 120 -11.59 -2.97 -11.95
N SER A 121 -12.45 -3.02 -12.98
CA SER A 121 -13.83 -3.50 -12.86
C SER A 121 -13.97 -4.93 -12.32
N GLY A 122 -12.96 -5.79 -12.57
CA GLY A 122 -12.91 -7.17 -12.09
C GLY A 122 -12.57 -7.36 -10.60
N TRP A 123 -12.33 -6.28 -9.84
CA TRP A 123 -11.84 -6.39 -8.45
C TRP A 123 -12.75 -7.21 -7.53
N ARG A 124 -14.07 -7.10 -7.68
CA ARG A 124 -15.04 -7.82 -6.82
C ARG A 124 -14.93 -9.33 -6.96
N GLU A 125 -14.78 -9.79 -8.19
CA GLU A 125 -14.64 -11.22 -8.47
C GLU A 125 -13.26 -11.71 -8.04
N ALA A 126 -12.20 -10.98 -8.42
CA ALA A 126 -10.82 -11.34 -8.10
C ALA A 126 -10.54 -11.39 -6.59
N CYS A 127 -11.21 -10.54 -5.81
CA CYS A 127 -11.01 -10.43 -4.36
C CYS A 127 -12.14 -11.05 -3.53
N ARG A 128 -13.09 -11.78 -4.15
CA ARG A 128 -14.30 -12.30 -3.49
C ARG A 128 -14.02 -13.10 -2.22
N ASP A 129 -12.98 -13.93 -2.24
CA ASP A 129 -12.67 -14.83 -1.13
C ASP A 129 -11.63 -14.24 -0.15
N LEU A 130 -11.34 -12.94 -0.24
CA LEU A 130 -10.48 -12.24 0.69
C LEU A 130 -11.31 -11.66 1.85
N PRO A 131 -10.76 -11.62 3.08
CA PRO A 131 -11.42 -11.01 4.23
C PRO A 131 -11.33 -9.48 4.15
N LEU A 132 -12.00 -8.89 3.17
CA LEU A 132 -11.93 -7.47 2.85
C LEU A 132 -12.60 -6.62 3.93
N SER A 133 -11.80 -5.79 4.61
CA SER A 133 -12.31 -4.74 5.50
C SER A 133 -11.27 -3.63 5.68
N TYR A 134 -11.73 -2.41 5.88
CA TYR A 134 -10.89 -1.32 6.37
C TYR A 134 -11.71 -0.42 7.30
N MET A 135 -11.17 -0.06 8.47
CA MET A 135 -11.82 0.85 9.44
C MET A 135 -13.29 0.47 9.76
N GLY A 136 -13.62 -0.83 9.77
CA GLY A 136 -14.97 -1.33 10.01
C GLY A 136 -15.92 -1.32 8.80
N ARG A 137 -15.45 -0.89 7.62
CA ARG A 137 -16.19 -0.90 6.34
C ARG A 137 -15.77 -2.07 5.46
N GLY A 138 -16.71 -2.60 4.70
CA GLY A 138 -16.51 -3.66 3.72
C GLY A 138 -16.70 -3.19 2.25
N PRO A 139 -16.58 -4.13 1.29
CA PRO A 139 -16.72 -3.90 -0.15
C PRO A 139 -18.00 -3.18 -0.59
N ASP A 140 -19.09 -3.34 0.16
CA ASP A 140 -20.38 -2.74 -0.17
C ASP A 140 -20.56 -1.35 0.47
N ASP A 141 -19.79 -1.05 1.52
CA ASP A 141 -19.81 0.26 2.19
C ASP A 141 -18.93 1.29 1.48
N ASP A 142 -17.82 0.84 0.87
CA ASP A 142 -16.93 1.71 0.09
C ASP A 142 -16.15 0.91 -0.98
N PRO A 143 -16.76 0.68 -2.15
CA PRO A 143 -16.15 -0.09 -3.22
C PRO A 143 -14.89 0.57 -3.80
N SER A 144 -14.83 1.90 -3.79
CA SER A 144 -13.74 2.68 -4.41
C SER A 144 -12.39 2.38 -3.77
N PHE A 145 -12.36 2.19 -2.45
CA PHE A 145 -11.17 1.82 -1.69
C PHE A 145 -10.54 0.52 -2.20
N PHE A 146 -11.36 -0.52 -2.38
CA PHE A 146 -10.90 -1.83 -2.81
C PHE A 146 -10.53 -1.85 -4.29
N ALA A 147 -11.29 -1.14 -5.12
CA ALA A 147 -10.97 -0.97 -6.54
C ALA A 147 -9.60 -0.29 -6.74
N ALA A 148 -9.30 0.76 -5.97
CA ALA A 148 -8.01 1.46 -6.06
C ALA A 148 -6.84 0.58 -5.63
N ALA A 149 -6.98 -0.20 -4.55
CA ALA A 149 -5.96 -1.16 -4.14
C ALA A 149 -5.72 -2.25 -5.21
N TYR A 150 -6.80 -2.76 -5.81
CA TYR A 150 -6.72 -3.72 -6.92
C TYR A 150 -6.04 -3.12 -8.16
N ALA A 151 -6.38 -1.89 -8.53
CA ALA A 151 -5.76 -1.17 -9.64
C ALA A 151 -4.25 -0.98 -9.44
N ALA A 152 -3.81 -0.66 -8.23
CA ALA A 152 -2.39 -0.59 -7.89
C ALA A 152 -1.69 -1.95 -8.04
N GLY A 153 -2.36 -3.05 -7.68
CA GLY A 153 -1.87 -4.40 -7.92
C GLY A 153 -1.74 -4.74 -9.41
N LEU A 154 -2.71 -4.33 -10.24
CA LEU A 154 -2.63 -4.50 -11.70
C LEU A 154 -1.46 -3.71 -12.30
N LEU A 155 -1.25 -2.47 -11.85
CA LEU A 155 -0.12 -1.65 -12.28
C LEU A 155 1.20 -2.30 -11.86
N ALA A 156 1.34 -2.73 -10.60
CA ALA A 156 2.52 -3.42 -10.12
C ALA A 156 2.82 -4.69 -10.94
N ARG A 157 1.79 -5.48 -11.27
CA ARG A 157 1.92 -6.66 -12.13
C ARG A 157 2.40 -6.33 -13.54
N SER A 158 2.02 -5.16 -14.09
CA SER A 158 2.50 -4.74 -15.41
C SER A 158 3.99 -4.35 -15.43
N LEU A 159 4.58 -4.14 -14.25
CA LEU A 159 5.98 -3.76 -14.06
C LEU A 159 6.86 -4.97 -13.69
N THR A 160 6.25 -6.10 -13.32
CA THR A 160 6.92 -7.40 -13.13
C THR A 160 6.90 -8.16 -14.46
N GLY A 161 8.06 -8.70 -14.87
CA GLY A 161 8.24 -9.40 -16.15
C GLY A 161 7.49 -10.71 -16.27
#